data_AF-A0A096LXJ5-F1
#
_entry.id   AF-A0A096LXJ5-F1
#
_cell.length_a   1.000
_cell.length_b   1.000
_cell.length_c   1.000
_cell.angle_alpha   90.00
_cell.angle_beta   90.00
_cell.angle_gamma   90.00
#
_symmetry.space_group_name_H-M   'P 1'
#
loop_
_entity.id
_entity.type
_entity.pdbx_description
1 polymer ?
#
loop_
_entity_poly.entity_id
_entity_poly.type
_entity_poly.pdbx_seq_one_letter_code
_entity_poly.pdbx_strand_id
1 'polypeptide(L)'
;MQLFIGLRTLCVYGRHVVLLSTADTEAPEEAERHTQRRGLSRRWTISSPKETSPVGHGWNLYVVDTVPPITLYQEMVEYSQRYAETNPQGLSLRHLLSEAHLLLRSSLLESSEHRQASEGARKMAIQTQREELEEAFRQNCAQLGDSFSRGGQKDYHLALPYYRMSGLSVTEVMSRNRPLPGSPHSYGPGFLFYLKNYLLEETDQSLSQEDADEVTRIFSQSEPSMLVSVCASPCMMNVDPAATLQILQRLEETAGEAVPLTITMATMMLRLGNMAQYTELMERHSEMLLVYGFIEEPRLLLHAGGGKRPQVCPTALAGQLADSQPGLLVAAMVALHENNKVQLEPADHVFKELGCESSLQVDFWEAMLMASSQDAVIQELLFRLASVYIDRLTAGESPTQHKSLKSADDLISCCSHYGALYPWLTILNPAHASSYQHQEALHKLQSLLCGPSLSIGNVAPLLESLSEETLWGFSLHLLCATRRGQYGRSIERLLDRCPQAIIAYANHQLQDKHMALWWQKLLPELCSRTRAAADNGVLLGALKETLVVVAMETSPAEFLELLPDDGSASYFLPHLLTCAQRHLPA
;
A
#
# COMPACT_ATOMS: atom_id res chain seq x y z
N MET A 1 -21.56 57.54 -36.28
CA MET A 1 -21.53 56.18 -36.87
C MET A 1 -21.26 56.35 -38.35
N GLN A 2 -20.12 55.87 -38.84
CA GLN A 2 -19.79 55.92 -40.27
C GLN A 2 -20.44 54.72 -40.97
N LEU A 3 -20.84 54.93 -42.21
CA LEU A 3 -21.77 54.13 -43.01
C LEU A 3 -21.48 52.62 -43.06
N PHE A 4 -22.56 51.86 -43.01
CA PHE A 4 -22.64 50.41 -43.23
C PHE A 4 -21.93 50.04 -44.55
N ILE A 5 -20.94 49.13 -44.49
CA ILE A 5 -20.02 48.82 -45.61
C ILE A 5 -20.70 47.97 -46.72
N GLY A 6 -21.98 47.61 -46.57
CA GLY A 6 -22.67 46.74 -47.52
C GLY A 6 -22.04 45.34 -47.58
N LEU A 7 -21.62 44.80 -46.43
CA LEU A 7 -20.98 43.48 -46.32
C LEU A 7 -21.92 42.38 -46.83
N ARG A 8 -21.47 41.60 -47.83
CA ARG A 8 -22.21 40.47 -48.41
C ARG A 8 -21.71 39.13 -47.92
N THR A 9 -20.40 38.97 -47.76
CA THR A 9 -19.81 37.75 -47.19
C THR A 9 -18.54 38.05 -46.41
N LEU A 10 -18.27 37.20 -45.43
CA LEU A 10 -17.07 37.20 -44.60
C LEU A 10 -16.48 35.80 -44.65
N CYS A 11 -15.20 35.72 -44.99
CA CYS A 11 -14.44 34.48 -44.99
C CYS A 11 -13.15 34.69 -44.19
N VAL A 12 -12.73 33.68 -43.44
CA VAL A 12 -11.45 33.68 -42.74
C VAL A 12 -10.53 32.68 -43.45
N TYR A 13 -9.37 33.15 -43.88
CA TYR A 13 -8.34 32.31 -44.49
C TYR A 13 -6.98 32.61 -43.86
N GLY A 14 -6.50 31.69 -43.03
CA GLY A 14 -5.27 31.88 -42.26
C GLY A 14 -5.34 33.13 -41.37
N ARG A 15 -4.43 34.10 -41.60
CA ARG A 15 -4.38 35.37 -40.87
C ARG A 15 -5.21 36.49 -41.48
N HIS A 16 -6.06 36.19 -42.46
CA HIS A 16 -6.80 37.22 -43.18
C HIS A 16 -8.30 37.02 -43.00
N VAL A 17 -8.99 38.09 -42.61
CA VAL A 17 -10.43 38.21 -42.75
C VAL A 17 -10.70 38.89 -44.08
N VAL A 18 -11.32 38.14 -44.99
CA VAL A 18 -11.72 38.64 -46.30
C VAL A 18 -13.17 39.07 -46.21
N LEU A 19 -13.41 40.37 -46.37
CA LEU A 19 -14.72 41.00 -46.38
C LEU A 19 -15.05 41.36 -47.82
N LEU A 20 -16.14 40.80 -48.34
CA LEU A 20 -16.66 41.17 -49.64
C LEU A 20 -17.88 42.06 -49.43
N SER A 21 -17.84 43.27 -49.96
CA SER A 21 -18.87 44.28 -49.78
C SER A 21 -19.36 44.79 -51.13
N THR A 22 -20.61 45.23 -51.19
CA THR A 22 -21.17 45.93 -52.36
C THR A 22 -21.63 47.30 -51.95
N ALA A 23 -21.24 48.33 -52.70
CA ALA A 23 -21.96 49.59 -52.65
C ALA A 23 -23.26 49.40 -53.46
N ASP A 24 -24.42 49.47 -52.82
CA ASP A 24 -25.70 49.50 -53.55
C ASP A 24 -25.68 50.77 -54.43
N THR A 25 -25.68 50.58 -55.76
CA THR A 25 -25.62 51.68 -56.73
C THR A 25 -26.96 52.35 -56.99
N GLU A 26 -28.02 52.03 -56.24
CA GLU A 26 -29.33 52.64 -56.43
C GLU A 26 -30.08 52.86 -55.10
N ALA A 27 -30.11 54.12 -54.65
CA ALA A 27 -31.25 54.67 -53.92
C ALA A 27 -31.37 56.17 -54.26
N PRO A 28 -32.56 56.66 -54.64
CA PRO A 28 -32.75 58.05 -55.07
C PRO A 28 -32.71 59.02 -53.89
N GLU A 29 -32.39 60.27 -54.22
CA GLU A 29 -32.31 61.44 -53.34
C GLU A 29 -33.54 61.58 -52.43
N GLU A 30 -33.32 61.87 -51.14
CA GLU A 30 -34.21 62.76 -50.39
C GLU A 30 -33.54 63.37 -49.14
N ALA A 31 -33.42 64.70 -49.22
CA ALA A 31 -33.49 65.76 -48.19
C ALA A 31 -32.89 65.57 -46.78
N GLU A 32 -31.81 66.33 -46.58
CA GLU A 32 -31.38 67.09 -45.39
C GLU A 32 -32.24 67.04 -44.11
N ARG A 33 -31.59 66.79 -42.96
CA ARG A 33 -31.79 67.60 -41.74
C ARG A 33 -30.59 67.53 -40.79
N HIS A 34 -30.15 68.72 -40.40
CA HIS A 34 -29.05 69.06 -39.49
C HIS A 34 -29.00 68.30 -38.14
N THR A 35 -27.80 68.03 -37.63
CA THR A 35 -27.30 68.62 -36.36
C THR A 35 -25.80 68.38 -36.15
N GLN A 36 -25.21 69.32 -35.40
CA GLN A 36 -23.80 69.63 -35.25
C GLN A 36 -23.03 68.77 -34.22
N ARG A 37 -21.72 68.63 -34.49
CA ARG A 37 -20.54 68.82 -33.59
C ARG A 37 -19.82 67.62 -32.92
N ARG A 38 -18.49 67.65 -33.19
CA ARG A 38 -17.30 67.29 -32.38
C ARG A 38 -17.17 65.81 -31.98
N GLY A 39 -16.11 65.06 -32.30
CA GLY A 39 -14.76 65.35 -32.76
C GLY A 39 -13.81 64.44 -31.98
N LEU A 40 -13.02 63.59 -32.63
CA LEU A 40 -11.80 62.96 -32.11
C LEU A 40 -11.05 62.36 -33.30
N SER A 41 -9.99 63.05 -33.72
CA SER A 41 -9.11 62.68 -34.82
C SER A 41 -8.06 61.70 -34.32
N ARG A 42 -8.05 60.47 -34.84
CA ARG A 42 -6.84 59.63 -34.90
C ARG A 42 -6.58 59.32 -36.38
N ARG A 43 -5.51 59.92 -36.89
CA ARG A 43 -4.99 59.73 -38.25
C ARG A 43 -4.66 58.25 -38.47
N TRP A 44 -5.41 57.58 -39.35
CA TRP A 44 -4.88 56.48 -40.13
C TRP A 44 -4.30 57.07 -41.41
N THR A 45 -3.02 56.80 -41.65
CA THR A 45 -2.34 57.05 -42.92
C THR A 45 -2.94 56.13 -43.98
N ILE A 46 -4.00 56.60 -44.61
CA ILE A 46 -4.53 56.03 -45.85
C ILE A 46 -3.55 56.45 -46.95
N SER A 47 -2.90 55.46 -47.56
CA SER A 47 -2.12 55.65 -48.78
C SER A 47 -3.03 56.18 -49.90
N SER A 48 -2.51 57.15 -50.65
CA SER A 48 -3.16 57.98 -51.66
C SER A 48 -4.11 57.23 -52.62
N PRO A 49 -5.22 57.85 -53.06
CA PRO A 49 -6.09 57.26 -54.07
C PRO A 49 -5.38 57.29 -55.43
N LYS A 50 -5.20 56.10 -56.03
CA LYS A 50 -4.86 55.98 -57.45
C LYS A 50 -6.13 56.15 -58.28
N GLU A 51 -5.92 56.78 -59.43
CA GLU A 51 -6.90 57.26 -60.41
C GLU A 51 -8.02 56.28 -60.75
N THR A 52 -9.21 56.85 -60.95
CA THR A 52 -10.43 56.22 -61.43
C THR A 52 -10.27 55.72 -62.86
N SER A 53 -10.23 54.39 -63.03
CA SER A 53 -10.52 53.73 -64.31
C SER A 53 -12.03 53.42 -64.36
N PRO A 54 -12.75 53.73 -65.46
CA PRO A 54 -14.16 53.40 -65.58
C PRO A 54 -14.29 51.89 -65.84
N VAL A 55 -15.35 51.28 -65.31
CA VAL A 55 -15.62 49.82 -65.25
C VAL A 55 -14.96 49.12 -64.05
N GLY A 56 -15.36 49.52 -62.85
CA GLY A 56 -15.22 48.70 -61.64
C GLY A 56 -16.60 48.18 -61.23
N HIS A 57 -16.79 46.86 -61.21
CA HIS A 57 -17.98 46.23 -60.63
C HIS A 57 -18.11 46.73 -59.17
N GLY A 58 -19.32 47.13 -58.72
CA GLY A 58 -19.59 47.79 -57.43
C GLY A 58 -19.28 46.98 -56.15
N TRP A 59 -18.36 46.02 -56.26
CA TRP A 59 -17.84 45.16 -55.22
C TRP A 59 -16.51 45.70 -54.68
N ASN A 60 -16.41 45.84 -53.37
CA ASN A 60 -15.17 46.11 -52.65
C ASN A 60 -14.71 44.83 -51.95
N LEU A 61 -13.41 44.54 -52.05
CA LEU A 61 -12.77 43.46 -51.31
C LEU A 61 -11.84 44.08 -50.26
N TYR A 62 -12.10 43.81 -48.98
CA TYR A 62 -11.19 44.16 -47.90
C TYR A 62 -10.52 42.90 -47.40
N VAL A 63 -9.20 42.92 -47.31
CA VAL A 63 -8.41 41.89 -46.66
C VAL A 63 -7.86 42.52 -45.39
N VAL A 64 -8.37 42.10 -44.25
CA VAL A 64 -7.97 42.60 -42.94
C VAL A 64 -7.09 41.57 -42.28
N ASP A 65 -5.88 41.98 -41.89
CA ASP A 65 -5.00 41.12 -41.12
C ASP A 65 -5.55 40.93 -39.71
N THR A 66 -5.68 39.67 -39.29
CA THR A 66 -6.03 39.32 -37.91
C THR A 66 -4.85 39.60 -37.00
N VAL A 67 -5.15 40.03 -35.79
CA VAL A 67 -4.15 40.19 -34.73
C VAL A 67 -3.62 38.79 -34.38
N PRO A 68 -2.30 38.58 -34.32
CA PRO A 68 -1.74 37.31 -33.90
C PRO A 68 -2.24 36.91 -32.50
N PRO A 69 -2.56 35.62 -32.24
CA PRO A 69 -3.10 35.19 -30.96
C PRO A 69 -2.25 35.59 -29.74
N ILE A 70 -0.92 35.59 -29.91
CA ILE A 70 0.02 35.99 -28.86
C ILE A 70 -0.10 37.48 -28.50
N THR A 71 -0.32 38.34 -29.49
CA THR A 71 -0.48 39.78 -29.29
C THR A 71 -1.82 40.07 -28.61
N LEU A 72 -2.88 39.40 -29.06
CA LEU A 72 -4.19 39.52 -28.40
C LEU A 72 -4.14 39.01 -26.95
N TYR A 73 -3.46 37.89 -26.70
CA TYR A 73 -3.19 37.40 -25.34
C TYR A 73 -2.49 38.44 -24.46
N GLN A 74 -1.42 39.07 -24.95
CA GLN A 74 -0.69 40.09 -24.21
C GLN A 74 -1.58 41.29 -23.85
N GLU A 75 -2.40 41.76 -24.79
CA GLU A 75 -3.39 42.81 -24.52
C GLU A 75 -4.40 42.37 -23.46
N MET A 76 -4.95 41.15 -23.57
CA MET A 76 -5.88 40.60 -22.59
C MET A 76 -5.26 40.54 -21.19
N VAL A 77 -4.01 40.13 -21.06
CA VAL A 77 -3.29 40.13 -19.77
C VAL A 77 -3.11 41.53 -19.22
N GLU A 78 -2.67 42.48 -20.04
CA GLU A 78 -2.49 43.88 -19.62
C GLU A 78 -3.80 44.50 -19.13
N TYR A 79 -4.90 44.28 -19.86
CA TYR A 79 -6.23 44.73 -19.44
C TYR A 79 -6.67 44.04 -18.15
N SER A 80 -6.39 42.75 -18.00
CA SER A 80 -6.73 41.96 -16.82
C SER A 80 -6.08 42.54 -15.55
N GLN A 81 -4.81 42.95 -15.63
CA GLN A 81 -4.06 43.55 -14.53
C GLN A 81 -4.66 44.89 -14.10
N ARG A 82 -5.04 45.74 -15.07
CA ARG A 82 -5.74 47.01 -14.79
C ARG A 82 -7.09 46.81 -14.09
N TYR A 83 -7.81 45.74 -14.42
CA TYR A 83 -9.05 45.38 -13.72
C TYR A 83 -8.81 44.93 -12.28
N ALA A 84 -7.69 44.26 -12.00
CA ALA A 84 -7.35 43.84 -10.64
C ALA A 84 -7.12 45.03 -9.70
N GLU A 85 -6.58 46.14 -10.22
CA GLU A 85 -6.36 47.37 -9.44
C GLU A 85 -7.67 48.11 -9.10
N THR A 86 -8.72 47.92 -9.90
CA THR A 86 -9.96 48.71 -9.82
C THR A 86 -11.17 47.93 -9.30
N ASN A 87 -11.12 46.59 -9.29
CA ASN A 87 -12.24 45.75 -8.87
C ASN A 87 -11.83 44.68 -7.83
N PRO A 88 -12.24 44.82 -6.55
CA PRO A 88 -11.83 43.92 -5.47
C PRO A 88 -12.34 42.48 -5.60
N GLN A 89 -13.35 42.22 -6.44
CA GLN A 89 -13.95 40.88 -6.58
C GLN A 89 -13.27 39.99 -7.64
N GLY A 90 -12.37 40.54 -8.47
CA GLY A 90 -11.56 39.75 -9.42
C GLY A 90 -12.33 38.99 -10.53
N LEU A 91 -13.65 39.17 -10.66
CA LEU A 91 -14.48 38.43 -11.62
C LEU A 91 -14.15 38.79 -13.08
N SER A 92 -13.92 40.08 -13.36
CA SER A 92 -13.53 40.57 -14.69
C SER A 92 -12.13 40.07 -15.10
N LEU A 93 -11.19 40.01 -14.14
CA LEU A 93 -9.87 39.41 -14.31
C LEU A 93 -10.01 37.94 -14.74
N ARG A 94 -10.77 37.14 -13.98
CA ARG A 94 -10.95 35.70 -14.24
C ARG A 94 -11.57 35.43 -15.60
N HIS A 95 -12.61 36.18 -15.97
CA HIS A 95 -13.24 36.04 -17.28
C HIS A 95 -12.24 36.27 -18.41
N LEU A 96 -11.51 37.38 -18.37
CA LEU A 96 -10.57 37.74 -19.42
C LEU A 96 -9.41 36.74 -19.52
N LEU A 97 -8.87 36.29 -18.38
CA LEU A 97 -7.84 35.25 -18.36
C LEU A 97 -8.36 33.90 -18.87
N SER A 98 -9.64 33.58 -18.64
CA SER A 98 -10.26 32.33 -19.14
C SER A 98 -10.49 32.38 -20.65
N GLU A 99 -10.89 33.53 -21.19
CA GLU A 99 -10.98 33.72 -22.65
C GLU A 99 -9.60 33.64 -23.30
N ALA A 100 -8.58 34.24 -22.68
CA ALA A 100 -7.18 34.12 -23.11
C ALA A 100 -6.70 32.66 -23.10
N HIS A 101 -7.08 31.89 -22.09
CA HIS A 101 -6.77 30.46 -22.02
C HIS A 101 -7.35 29.69 -23.22
N LEU A 102 -8.61 29.94 -23.55
CA LEU A 102 -9.28 29.30 -24.68
C LEU A 102 -8.63 29.70 -26.02
N LEU A 103 -8.28 30.97 -26.18
CA LEU A 103 -7.55 31.48 -27.36
C LEU A 103 -6.20 30.79 -27.56
N LEU A 104 -5.41 30.67 -26.50
CA LEU A 104 -4.11 30.01 -26.55
C LEU A 104 -4.25 28.51 -26.83
N ARG A 105 -5.22 27.86 -26.18
CA ARG A 105 -5.49 26.43 -26.36
C ARG A 105 -5.97 26.11 -27.78
N SER A 106 -6.86 26.91 -28.37
CA SER A 106 -7.28 26.74 -29.77
C SER A 106 -6.11 26.94 -30.73
N SER A 107 -5.28 27.96 -30.49
CA SER A 107 -4.09 28.25 -31.31
C SER A 107 -3.06 27.10 -31.27
N LEU A 108 -2.89 26.46 -30.11
CA LEU A 108 -2.01 25.29 -29.96
C LEU A 108 -2.55 24.06 -30.72
N LEU A 109 -3.87 23.87 -30.74
CA LEU A 109 -4.52 22.79 -31.50
C LEU A 109 -4.35 23.00 -33.01
N GLU A 110 -4.63 24.21 -33.52
CA GLU A 110 -4.44 24.54 -34.95
C GLU A 110 -2.97 24.40 -35.38
N SER A 111 -2.02 24.83 -34.54
CA SER A 111 -0.58 24.67 -34.79
C SER A 111 -0.15 23.20 -34.90
N SER A 112 -0.83 22.29 -34.18
CA SER A 112 -0.54 20.85 -34.23
C SER A 112 -0.91 20.20 -35.56
N GLU A 113 -1.99 20.63 -36.20
CA GLU A 113 -2.45 20.15 -37.51
C GLU A 113 -1.50 20.60 -38.63
N HIS A 114 -1.05 21.86 -38.57
CA HIS A 114 -0.14 22.44 -39.56
C HIS A 114 1.28 21.83 -39.54
N ARG A 115 1.70 21.23 -38.40
CA ARG A 115 3.00 20.54 -38.27
C ARG A 115 3.10 19.27 -39.12
N GLN A 116 1.99 18.56 -39.32
CA GLN A 116 1.98 17.29 -40.06
C GLN A 116 2.17 17.51 -41.57
N ALA A 117 1.95 18.73 -42.06
CA ALA A 117 1.92 19.07 -43.49
C ALA A 117 3.14 19.89 -44.01
N SER A 118 4.13 20.22 -43.17
CA SER A 118 5.18 21.21 -43.50
C SER A 118 6.60 20.63 -43.51
N GLU A 119 7.39 20.93 -44.56
CA GLU A 119 8.81 20.53 -44.71
C GLU A 119 9.82 21.69 -44.49
N GLY A 120 11.04 21.36 -44.06
CA GLY A 120 12.21 22.26 -44.07
C GLY A 120 12.17 23.45 -43.09
N ALA A 121 12.66 24.62 -43.54
CA ALA A 121 12.78 25.84 -42.73
C ALA A 121 11.45 26.34 -42.13
N ARG A 122 10.33 26.04 -42.80
CA ARG A 122 8.98 26.35 -42.32
C ARG A 122 8.63 25.57 -41.04
N LYS A 123 9.21 24.37 -40.87
CA LYS A 123 9.06 23.56 -39.65
C LYS A 123 9.76 24.20 -38.45
N MET A 124 10.94 24.82 -38.65
CA MET A 124 11.64 25.56 -37.57
C MET A 124 10.87 26.80 -37.13
N ALA A 125 10.36 27.62 -38.05
CA ALA A 125 9.56 28.78 -37.68
C ALA A 125 8.26 28.41 -36.94
N ILE A 126 7.59 27.32 -37.35
CA ILE A 126 6.41 26.76 -36.66
C ILE A 126 6.78 26.21 -35.28
N GLN A 127 7.99 25.65 -35.12
CA GLN A 127 8.48 25.18 -33.83
C GLN A 127 8.66 26.34 -32.86
N THR A 128 9.35 27.41 -33.24
CA THR A 128 9.57 28.59 -32.40
C THR A 128 8.25 29.26 -32.02
N GLN A 129 7.33 29.43 -32.98
CA GLN A 129 6.01 30.01 -32.70
C GLN A 129 5.19 29.15 -31.73
N ARG A 130 5.34 27.82 -31.79
CA ARG A 130 4.68 26.92 -30.84
C ARG A 130 5.30 27.02 -29.45
N GLU A 131 6.62 27.11 -29.33
CA GLU A 131 7.30 27.28 -28.04
C GLU A 131 6.85 28.58 -27.35
N GLU A 132 6.72 29.68 -28.12
CA GLU A 132 6.15 30.94 -27.62
C GLU A 132 4.69 30.78 -27.15
N LEU A 133 3.87 30.03 -27.89
CA LEU A 133 2.48 29.75 -27.51
C LEU A 133 2.38 28.85 -26.28
N GLU A 134 3.24 27.84 -26.16
CA GLU A 134 3.30 26.94 -25.00
C GLU A 134 3.74 27.70 -23.74
N GLU A 135 4.71 28.62 -23.87
CA GLU A 135 5.13 29.48 -22.78
C GLU A 135 4.02 30.45 -22.35
N ALA A 136 3.36 31.11 -23.32
CA ALA A 136 2.20 31.96 -23.04
C ALA A 136 1.06 31.19 -22.38
N PHE A 137 0.84 29.94 -22.81
CA PHE A 137 -0.16 29.05 -22.21
C PHE A 137 0.18 28.68 -20.77
N ARG A 138 1.44 28.29 -20.49
CA ARG A 138 1.90 28.02 -19.12
C ARG A 138 1.75 29.25 -18.23
N GLN A 139 2.13 30.43 -18.73
CA GLN A 139 2.02 31.68 -18.00
C GLN A 139 0.57 32.08 -17.74
N ASN A 140 -0.33 31.91 -18.72
CA ASN A 140 -1.76 32.12 -18.52
C ASN A 140 -2.34 31.15 -17.48
N CYS A 141 -1.92 29.87 -17.48
CA CYS A 141 -2.31 28.92 -16.45
C CYS A 141 -1.83 29.35 -15.06
N ALA A 142 -0.60 29.87 -14.94
CA ALA A 142 -0.09 30.40 -13.67
C ALA A 142 -0.94 31.59 -13.16
N GLN A 143 -1.30 32.52 -14.05
CA GLN A 143 -2.16 33.67 -13.73
C GLN A 143 -3.58 33.23 -13.31
N LEU A 144 -4.15 32.23 -13.98
CA LEU A 144 -5.43 31.64 -13.58
C LEU A 144 -5.31 30.96 -12.21
N GLY A 145 -4.23 30.20 -11.98
CA GLY A 145 -3.90 29.61 -10.69
C GLY A 145 -3.88 30.64 -9.57
N ASP A 146 -3.16 31.76 -9.76
CA ASP A 146 -3.11 32.87 -8.79
C ASP A 146 -4.50 33.50 -8.54
N SER A 147 -5.32 33.60 -9.60
CA SER A 147 -6.65 34.19 -9.50
C SER A 147 -7.64 33.31 -8.72
N PHE A 148 -7.54 31.98 -8.86
CA PHE A 148 -8.36 31.01 -8.15
C PHE A 148 -7.85 30.72 -6.75
N SER A 149 -6.54 30.86 -6.52
CA SER A 149 -5.93 30.64 -5.21
C SER A 149 -6.33 31.71 -4.19
N ARG A 150 -6.39 32.99 -4.63
CA ARG A 150 -6.66 34.16 -3.79
C ARG A 150 -8.13 34.55 -3.65
N GLY A 151 -9.01 34.10 -4.55
CA GLY A 151 -10.39 34.60 -4.59
C GLY A 151 -11.39 33.81 -3.72
N GLY A 152 -12.67 34.17 -3.84
CA GLY A 152 -13.73 33.71 -2.94
C GLY A 152 -14.01 32.20 -2.94
N GLN A 153 -14.86 31.76 -2.00
CA GLN A 153 -15.20 30.36 -1.72
C GLN A 153 -15.74 29.54 -2.92
N LYS A 154 -16.19 30.18 -4.01
CA LYS A 154 -16.64 29.47 -5.22
C LYS A 154 -15.46 29.17 -6.15
N ASP A 155 -15.37 27.91 -6.57
CA ASP A 155 -14.45 27.41 -7.60
C ASP A 155 -12.95 27.49 -7.26
N TYR A 156 -12.59 27.61 -5.97
CA TYR A 156 -11.17 27.63 -5.53
C TYR A 156 -10.41 26.35 -5.92
N HIS A 157 -11.11 25.23 -6.06
CA HIS A 157 -10.54 23.94 -6.44
C HIS A 157 -9.91 23.97 -7.84
N LEU A 158 -10.32 24.92 -8.69
CA LEU A 158 -9.73 25.13 -10.02
C LEU A 158 -8.29 25.64 -9.97
N ALA A 159 -7.80 26.15 -8.84
CA ALA A 159 -6.39 26.50 -8.68
C ALA A 159 -5.47 25.31 -8.96
N LEU A 160 -5.86 24.10 -8.53
CA LEU A 160 -5.07 22.88 -8.69
C LEU A 160 -4.76 22.52 -10.15
N PRO A 161 -5.75 22.32 -11.04
CA PRO A 161 -5.47 21.98 -12.43
C PRO A 161 -4.71 23.09 -13.17
N TYR A 162 -4.95 24.38 -12.86
CA TYR A 162 -4.22 25.48 -13.48
C TYR A 162 -2.74 25.53 -13.06
N TYR A 163 -2.41 25.35 -11.79
CA TYR A 163 -1.01 25.27 -11.36
C TYR A 163 -0.29 24.03 -11.93
N ARG A 164 -0.99 22.89 -12.10
CA ARG A 164 -0.42 21.73 -12.78
C ARG A 164 -0.12 22.00 -14.25
N MET A 165 -1.06 22.62 -14.96
CA MET A 165 -0.87 22.98 -16.36
C MET A 165 0.21 24.05 -16.58
N SER A 166 0.47 24.91 -15.59
CA SER A 166 1.57 25.89 -15.69
C SER A 166 2.95 25.26 -15.57
N GLY A 167 3.08 24.03 -15.05
CA GLY A 167 4.36 23.36 -14.87
C GLY A 167 5.28 24.05 -13.85
N LEU A 168 4.71 24.86 -12.96
CA LEU A 168 5.46 25.52 -11.88
C LEU A 168 5.80 24.50 -10.79
N SER A 169 6.96 24.67 -10.18
CA SER A 169 7.33 23.99 -8.94
C SER A 169 6.50 24.51 -7.76
N VAL A 170 6.43 23.73 -6.68
CA VAL A 170 5.71 24.15 -5.47
C VAL A 170 6.32 25.39 -4.84
N THR A 171 7.64 25.50 -4.82
CA THR A 171 8.37 26.69 -4.34
C THR A 171 7.94 27.94 -5.11
N GLU A 172 7.80 27.86 -6.44
CA GLU A 172 7.30 28.97 -7.25
C GLU A 172 5.84 29.29 -6.90
N VAL A 173 4.97 28.30 -6.80
CA VAL A 173 3.57 28.52 -6.41
C VAL A 173 3.46 29.15 -5.01
N MET A 174 4.27 28.71 -4.04
CA MET A 174 4.33 29.30 -2.70
C MET A 174 4.76 30.77 -2.77
N SER A 175 5.84 31.07 -3.49
CA SER A 175 6.35 32.44 -3.63
C SER A 175 5.30 33.41 -4.19
N ARG A 176 4.48 32.93 -5.15
CA ARG A 176 3.40 33.70 -5.77
C ARG A 176 2.21 33.93 -4.85
N ASN A 177 2.02 33.09 -3.83
CA ASN A 177 0.90 33.18 -2.90
C ASN A 177 1.28 33.73 -1.52
N ARG A 178 2.52 34.23 -1.36
CA ARG A 178 2.93 34.91 -0.13
C ARG A 178 2.03 36.13 0.13
N PRO A 179 1.49 36.30 1.35
CA PRO A 179 0.72 37.48 1.71
C PRO A 179 1.55 38.74 1.51
N LEU A 180 0.90 39.82 1.06
CA LEU A 180 1.55 41.12 0.93
C LEU A 180 1.97 41.64 2.31
N PRO A 181 3.11 42.34 2.43
CA PRO A 181 3.52 42.96 3.68
C PRO A 181 2.41 43.88 4.21
N GLY A 182 1.81 43.52 5.36
CA GLY A 182 0.73 44.30 6.00
C GLY A 182 -0.70 43.82 5.76
N SER A 183 -0.94 42.77 4.96
CA SER A 183 -2.26 42.12 4.89
C SER A 183 -2.48 41.17 6.09
N PRO A 184 -3.72 40.86 6.49
CA PRO A 184 -3.95 39.76 7.42
C PRO A 184 -3.26 38.49 6.89
N HIS A 185 -2.60 37.74 7.78
CA HIS A 185 -1.83 36.53 7.47
C HIS A 185 -2.78 35.36 7.13
N SER A 186 -3.67 35.53 6.16
CA SER A 186 -4.61 34.52 5.73
C SER A 186 -4.29 34.09 4.30
N TYR A 187 -3.90 32.83 4.16
CA TYR A 187 -3.72 32.20 2.87
C TYR A 187 -5.09 31.92 2.22
N GLY A 188 -5.17 32.07 0.90
CA GLY A 188 -6.42 31.84 0.18
C GLY A 188 -6.80 30.35 0.10
N PRO A 189 -8.10 30.01 0.10
CA PRO A 189 -8.56 28.61 0.17
C PRO A 189 -8.09 27.77 -1.02
N GLY A 190 -7.95 28.37 -2.21
CA GLY A 190 -7.45 27.64 -3.38
C GLY A 190 -5.95 27.32 -3.31
N PHE A 191 -5.16 28.17 -2.65
CA PHE A 191 -3.75 27.88 -2.38
C PHE A 191 -3.59 26.75 -1.36
N LEU A 192 -4.36 26.80 -0.27
CA LEU A 192 -4.38 25.73 0.74
C LEU A 192 -4.84 24.41 0.13
N PHE A 193 -5.87 24.44 -0.72
CA PHE A 193 -6.32 23.27 -1.47
C PHE A 193 -5.22 22.70 -2.37
N TYR A 194 -4.49 23.55 -3.11
CA TYR A 194 -3.35 23.12 -3.91
C TYR A 194 -2.28 22.45 -3.07
N LEU A 195 -1.80 23.11 -2.00
CA LEU A 195 -0.76 22.56 -1.13
C LEU A 195 -1.19 21.25 -0.48
N LYS A 196 -2.43 21.17 0.00
CA LYS A 196 -2.98 19.93 0.58
C LYS A 196 -2.93 18.79 -0.42
N ASN A 197 -3.38 19.00 -1.65
CA ASN A 197 -3.34 17.95 -2.67
C ASN A 197 -1.90 17.58 -3.02
N TYR A 198 -1.00 18.55 -3.14
CA TYR A 198 0.41 18.28 -3.41
C TYR A 198 1.06 17.41 -2.30
N LEU A 199 0.81 17.74 -1.02
CA LEU A 199 1.40 17.04 0.12
C LEU A 199 0.80 15.65 0.36
N LEU A 200 -0.44 15.44 -0.07
CA LEU A 200 -1.10 14.13 0.01
C LEU A 200 -0.80 13.25 -1.20
N GLU A 201 -0.28 13.81 -2.29
CA GLU A 201 0.16 13.05 -3.45
C GLU A 201 1.49 12.34 -3.21
N GLU A 202 1.59 11.13 -3.74
CA GLU A 202 2.82 10.34 -3.74
C GLU A 202 3.76 10.91 -4.80
N THR A 203 4.64 11.82 -4.38
CA THR A 203 5.67 12.40 -5.25
C THR A 203 7.06 12.11 -4.69
N ASP A 204 8.02 11.84 -5.57
CA ASP A 204 9.42 11.60 -5.19
C ASP A 204 10.19 12.90 -4.86
N GLN A 205 9.51 14.05 -4.94
CA GLN A 205 10.14 15.36 -4.79
C GLN A 205 10.06 15.84 -3.34
N SER A 206 11.19 15.77 -2.63
CA SER A 206 11.30 16.40 -1.32
C SER A 206 11.45 17.91 -1.44
N LEU A 207 10.77 18.64 -0.55
CA LEU A 207 10.91 20.08 -0.44
C LEU A 207 12.26 20.45 0.17
N SER A 208 12.75 21.65 -0.14
CA SER A 208 13.87 22.22 0.60
C SER A 208 13.48 22.42 2.08
N GLN A 209 14.46 22.50 2.98
CA GLN A 209 14.18 22.77 4.40
C GLN A 209 13.40 24.08 4.58
N GLU A 210 13.79 25.16 3.87
CA GLU A 210 13.11 26.46 3.94
C GLU A 210 11.64 26.37 3.51
N ASP A 211 11.37 25.67 2.40
CA ASP A 211 10.00 25.50 1.90
C ASP A 211 9.18 24.60 2.82
N ALA A 212 9.75 23.52 3.35
CA ALA A 212 9.08 22.62 4.29
C ALA A 212 8.73 23.35 5.61
N ASP A 213 9.63 24.17 6.13
CA ASP A 213 9.38 24.98 7.32
C ASP A 213 8.29 26.03 7.06
N GLU A 214 8.29 26.66 5.88
CA GLU A 214 7.22 27.59 5.47
C GLU A 214 5.86 26.88 5.36
N VAL A 215 5.80 25.68 4.74
CA VAL A 215 4.58 24.86 4.67
C VAL A 215 4.05 24.54 6.06
N THR A 216 4.91 24.10 6.97
CA THR A 216 4.53 23.79 8.36
C THR A 216 3.93 25.01 9.05
N ARG A 217 4.53 26.18 8.86
CA ARG A 217 4.02 27.45 9.39
C ARG A 217 2.66 27.82 8.78
N ILE A 218 2.48 27.64 7.46
CA ILE A 218 1.20 27.90 6.75
C ILE A 218 0.06 27.09 7.39
N PHE A 219 0.26 25.78 7.54
CA PHE A 219 -0.76 24.90 8.11
C PHE A 219 -1.00 25.15 9.59
N SER A 220 0.03 25.52 10.36
CA SER A 220 -0.14 25.87 11.78
C SER A 220 -1.04 27.09 12.02
N GLN A 221 -1.14 27.98 11.03
CA GLN A 221 -1.95 29.21 11.11
C GLN A 221 -3.33 29.01 10.49
N SER A 222 -3.41 28.21 9.42
CA SER A 222 -4.61 28.13 8.58
C SER A 222 -5.47 26.91 8.88
N GLU A 223 -4.87 25.72 9.00
CA GLU A 223 -5.57 24.44 9.23
C GLU A 223 -4.73 23.53 10.17
N PRO A 224 -4.70 23.82 11.48
CA PRO A 224 -3.80 23.12 12.42
C PRO A 224 -4.10 21.63 12.55
N SER A 225 -5.35 21.21 12.32
CA SER A 225 -5.76 19.79 12.34
C SER A 225 -5.05 18.93 11.28
N MET A 226 -4.57 19.54 10.19
CA MET A 226 -3.86 18.82 9.13
C MET A 226 -2.36 18.67 9.42
N LEU A 227 -1.81 19.33 10.45
CA LEU A 227 -0.37 19.39 10.69
C LEU A 227 0.29 18.00 10.80
N VAL A 228 -0.34 17.06 11.50
CA VAL A 228 0.16 15.68 11.61
C VAL A 228 0.30 15.04 10.21
N SER A 229 -0.76 15.12 9.43
CA SER A 229 -0.81 14.56 8.07
C SER A 229 0.15 15.25 7.09
N VAL A 230 0.47 16.52 7.33
CA VAL A 230 1.46 17.29 6.56
C VAL A 230 2.85 16.83 6.94
N CYS A 231 3.19 16.80 8.23
CA CYS A 231 4.49 16.35 8.72
C CYS A 231 4.81 14.89 8.35
N ALA A 232 3.78 14.03 8.24
CA ALA A 232 3.93 12.64 7.81
C ALA A 232 4.16 12.48 6.30
N SER A 233 3.98 13.54 5.49
CA SER A 233 4.17 13.48 4.04
C SER A 233 5.64 13.23 3.66
N PRO A 234 5.92 12.39 2.65
CA PRO A 234 7.29 12.16 2.17
C PRO A 234 7.95 13.44 1.63
N CYS A 235 7.17 14.41 1.14
CA CYS A 235 7.69 15.69 0.66
C CYS A 235 8.34 16.52 1.78
N MET A 236 7.98 16.24 3.04
CA MET A 236 8.36 17.02 4.22
C MET A 236 9.57 16.45 4.97
N MET A 237 10.28 15.47 4.40
CA MET A 237 11.44 14.80 5.03
C MET A 237 12.54 15.77 5.52
N ASN A 238 12.68 16.93 4.89
CA ASN A 238 13.73 17.91 5.18
C ASN A 238 13.31 19.01 6.18
N VAL A 239 12.11 18.92 6.78
CA VAL A 239 11.64 19.93 7.75
C VAL A 239 12.57 20.02 8.97
N ASP A 240 12.77 21.21 9.55
CA ASP A 240 13.50 21.37 10.81
C ASP A 240 12.73 20.68 11.96
N PRO A 241 13.26 19.60 12.54
CA PRO A 241 12.56 18.89 13.61
C PRO A 241 12.39 19.75 14.87
N ALA A 242 13.31 20.68 15.17
CA ALA A 242 13.23 21.50 16.38
C ALA A 242 12.11 22.55 16.29
N ALA A 243 12.06 23.32 15.20
CA ALA A 243 10.97 24.28 14.96
C ALA A 243 9.61 23.59 14.82
N THR A 244 9.55 22.46 14.12
CA THR A 244 8.32 21.68 13.95
C THR A 244 7.78 21.19 15.29
N LEU A 245 8.65 20.67 16.15
CA LEU A 245 8.26 20.21 17.48
C LEU A 245 7.61 21.32 18.32
N GLN A 246 8.15 22.55 18.29
CA GLN A 246 7.54 23.68 19.00
C GLN A 246 6.14 24.01 18.46
N ILE A 247 5.92 23.86 17.15
CA ILE A 247 4.59 24.04 16.55
C ILE A 247 3.63 22.94 17.02
N LEU A 248 4.07 21.69 17.03
CA LEU A 248 3.27 20.55 17.47
C LEU A 248 2.93 20.60 18.97
N GLN A 249 3.85 21.05 19.82
CA GLN A 249 3.60 21.25 21.25
C GLN A 249 2.51 22.31 21.49
N ARG A 250 2.55 23.43 20.76
CA ARG A 250 1.47 24.43 20.82
C ARG A 250 0.13 23.89 20.32
N LEU A 251 0.17 22.98 19.34
CA LEU A 251 -1.04 22.30 18.88
C LEU A 251 -1.61 21.39 19.98
N GLU A 252 -0.76 20.62 20.67
CA GLU A 252 -1.16 19.77 21.80
C GLU A 252 -1.78 20.61 22.94
N GLU A 253 -1.19 21.76 23.26
CA GLU A 253 -1.70 22.69 24.28
C GLU A 253 -3.09 23.28 23.93
N THR A 254 -3.39 23.45 22.64
CA THR A 254 -4.62 24.14 22.18
C THR A 254 -5.73 23.19 21.78
N ALA A 255 -5.41 22.08 21.11
CA ALA A 255 -6.36 21.10 20.60
C ALA A 255 -6.52 19.87 21.52
N GLY A 256 -5.63 19.69 22.49
CA GLY A 256 -5.57 18.53 23.36
C GLY A 256 -4.67 17.42 22.83
N GLU A 257 -4.50 16.38 23.65
CA GLU A 257 -3.65 15.23 23.33
C GLU A 257 -4.34 14.30 22.31
N ALA A 258 -3.62 13.96 21.25
CA ALA A 258 -4.05 13.02 20.22
C ALA A 258 -2.90 12.06 19.89
N VAL A 259 -3.19 10.77 19.73
CA VAL A 259 -2.16 9.74 19.54
C VAL A 259 -1.28 10.00 18.30
N PRO A 260 -1.83 10.32 17.11
CA PRO A 260 -1.00 10.64 15.95
C PRO A 260 -0.11 11.87 16.15
N LEU A 261 -0.57 12.85 16.95
CA LEU A 261 0.22 14.03 17.31
C LEU A 261 1.43 13.64 18.17
N THR A 262 1.20 12.82 19.21
CA THR A 262 2.27 12.30 20.07
C THR A 262 3.30 11.48 19.28
N ILE A 263 2.85 10.61 18.36
CA ILE A 263 3.74 9.82 17.49
C ILE A 263 4.55 10.73 16.54
N THR A 264 3.93 11.79 16.01
CA THR A 264 4.62 12.76 15.16
C THR A 264 5.68 13.53 15.95
N MET A 265 5.38 13.94 17.19
CA MET A 265 6.35 14.56 18.10
C MET A 265 7.51 13.60 18.42
N ALA A 266 7.21 12.31 18.68
CA ALA A 266 8.23 11.28 18.89
C ALA A 266 9.13 11.13 17.65
N THR A 267 8.55 11.16 16.45
CA THR A 267 9.29 11.12 15.18
C THR A 267 10.26 12.31 15.06
N MET A 268 9.86 13.51 15.48
CA MET A 268 10.77 14.68 15.51
C MET A 268 11.88 14.54 16.54
N MET A 269 11.59 13.98 17.73
CA MET A 269 12.62 13.68 18.73
C MET A 269 13.63 12.65 18.25
N LEU A 270 13.16 11.63 17.52
CA LEU A 270 14.00 10.63 16.88
C LEU A 270 14.94 11.29 15.85
N ARG A 271 14.43 12.20 15.02
CA ARG A 271 15.24 12.98 14.06
C ARG A 271 16.26 13.91 14.73
N LEU A 272 15.98 14.40 15.93
CA LEU A 272 16.92 15.15 16.76
C LEU A 272 17.97 14.26 17.47
N GLY A 273 17.84 12.93 17.39
CA GLY A 273 18.69 11.97 18.10
C GLY A 273 18.40 11.89 19.61
N ASN A 274 17.28 12.45 20.08
CA ASN A 274 16.91 12.43 21.50
C ASN A 274 16.09 11.18 21.83
N MET A 275 16.77 10.06 22.00
CA MET A 275 16.14 8.76 22.28
C MET A 275 15.36 8.74 23.60
N ALA A 276 15.79 9.49 24.62
CA ALA A 276 15.10 9.50 25.91
C ALA A 276 13.69 10.12 25.80
N GLN A 277 13.57 11.26 25.13
CA GLN A 277 12.27 11.92 24.92
C GLN A 277 11.41 11.19 23.89
N TYR A 278 12.02 10.55 22.89
CA TYR A 278 11.31 9.64 21.99
C TYR A 278 10.62 8.52 22.79
N THR A 279 11.36 7.82 23.65
CA THR A 279 10.81 6.72 24.47
C THR A 279 9.71 7.23 25.40
N GLU A 280 9.93 8.35 26.08
CA GLU A 280 8.91 8.96 26.96
C GLU A 280 7.60 9.24 26.21
N LEU A 281 7.67 9.80 24.99
CA LEU A 281 6.49 10.09 24.17
C LEU A 281 5.79 8.81 23.71
N MET A 282 6.55 7.79 23.30
CA MET A 282 5.99 6.51 22.88
C MET A 282 5.35 5.74 24.05
N GLU A 283 5.85 5.90 25.27
CA GLU A 283 5.30 5.27 26.49
C GLU A 283 4.07 5.97 27.08
N ARG A 284 3.71 7.17 26.59
CA ARG A 284 2.49 7.89 27.06
C ARG A 284 1.20 7.12 26.77
N HIS A 285 1.20 6.35 25.68
CA HIS A 285 0.03 5.61 25.20
C HIS A 285 0.30 4.12 25.25
N SER A 286 -0.77 3.34 25.47
CA SER A 286 -0.67 1.89 25.36
C SER A 286 -0.44 1.46 23.91
N GLU A 287 0.16 0.28 23.71
CA GLU A 287 0.41 -0.28 22.37
C GLU A 287 -0.85 -0.28 21.49
N MET A 288 -2.01 -0.63 22.05
CA MET A 288 -3.28 -0.64 21.32
C MET A 288 -3.69 0.75 20.82
N LEU A 289 -3.47 1.80 21.61
CA LEU A 289 -3.76 3.18 21.18
C LEU A 289 -2.79 3.63 20.10
N LEU A 290 -1.50 3.27 20.21
CA LEU A 290 -0.49 3.55 19.18
C LEU A 290 -0.86 2.89 17.85
N VAL A 291 -1.32 1.63 17.88
CA VAL A 291 -1.83 0.92 16.70
C VAL A 291 -2.98 1.70 16.05
N TYR A 292 -3.96 2.19 16.82
CA TYR A 292 -5.02 3.04 16.27
C TYR A 292 -4.48 4.34 15.66
N GLY A 293 -3.48 4.96 16.29
CA GLY A 293 -2.80 6.13 15.74
C GLY A 293 -2.16 5.87 14.37
N PHE A 294 -1.54 4.69 14.18
CA PHE A 294 -1.00 4.28 12.88
C PHE A 294 -2.08 3.97 11.84
N ILE A 295 -3.25 3.47 12.23
CA ILE A 295 -4.39 3.29 11.31
C ILE A 295 -4.92 4.66 10.84
N GLU A 296 -4.96 5.64 11.74
CA GLU A 296 -5.41 7.00 11.45
C GLU A 296 -4.45 7.72 10.49
N GLU A 297 -3.14 7.65 10.74
CA GLU A 297 -2.11 8.20 9.84
C GLU A 297 -1.03 7.15 9.49
N PRO A 298 -1.27 6.31 8.46
CA PRO A 298 -0.33 5.26 8.03
C PRO A 298 1.03 5.78 7.58
N ARG A 299 1.10 7.06 7.12
CA ARG A 299 2.33 7.67 6.61
C ARG A 299 3.38 7.95 7.67
N LEU A 300 3.03 7.79 8.94
CA LEU A 300 4.01 7.78 10.03
C LEU A 300 4.90 6.52 9.98
N LEU A 301 4.38 5.39 9.48
CA LEU A 301 5.14 4.14 9.33
C LEU A 301 5.58 3.87 7.90
N LEU A 302 4.75 4.20 6.92
CA LEU A 302 4.91 3.73 5.54
C LEU A 302 4.70 4.86 4.53
N HIS A 303 5.66 5.03 3.62
CA HIS A 303 5.50 5.90 2.47
C HIS A 303 5.31 5.07 1.22
N ALA A 304 4.29 5.39 0.41
CA ALA A 304 4.20 4.82 -0.92
C ALA A 304 5.20 5.54 -1.83
N GLY A 305 6.11 4.79 -2.44
CA GLY A 305 7.10 5.31 -3.37
C GLY A 305 6.45 5.76 -4.67
N GLY A 306 6.79 6.96 -5.12
CA GLY A 306 6.44 7.44 -6.44
C GLY A 306 7.24 6.70 -7.53
N GLY A 307 6.64 6.58 -8.71
CA GLY A 307 7.35 6.11 -9.92
C GLY A 307 6.86 4.79 -10.53
N LYS A 308 7.74 4.14 -11.32
CA LYS A 308 7.40 2.99 -12.19
C LYS A 308 7.14 1.68 -11.44
N ARG A 309 7.31 1.64 -10.12
CA ARG A 309 6.86 0.55 -9.24
C ARG A 309 6.21 1.20 -8.01
N PRO A 310 4.94 0.90 -7.71
CA PRO A 310 4.31 1.31 -6.46
C PRO A 310 4.93 0.46 -5.34
N GLN A 311 6.03 0.95 -4.77
CA GLN A 311 6.78 0.23 -3.76
C GLN A 311 6.61 0.97 -2.43
N VAL A 312 6.04 0.30 -1.44
CA VAL A 312 5.86 0.87 -0.10
C VAL A 312 7.19 0.77 0.64
N CYS A 313 7.69 1.90 1.13
CA CYS A 313 8.94 2.03 1.86
C CYS A 313 8.68 2.33 3.34
N PRO A 314 9.47 1.76 4.28
CA PRO A 314 9.39 2.09 5.69
C PRO A 314 9.93 3.49 5.98
N THR A 315 9.36 4.16 6.97
CA THR A 315 9.94 5.37 7.55
C THR A 315 11.09 5.08 8.51
N ALA A 316 11.85 6.11 8.88
CA ALA A 316 12.84 6.01 9.95
C ALA A 316 12.22 5.59 11.30
N LEU A 317 10.95 5.95 11.55
CA LEU A 317 10.21 5.49 12.72
C LEU A 317 9.97 3.99 12.65
N ALA A 318 9.54 3.45 11.51
CA ALA A 318 9.35 2.01 11.34
C ALA A 318 10.66 1.23 11.57
N GLY A 319 11.80 1.76 11.09
CA GLY A 319 13.13 1.22 11.40
C GLY A 319 13.43 1.22 12.90
N GLN A 320 13.20 2.33 13.59
CA GLN A 320 13.39 2.42 15.03
C GLN A 320 12.48 1.47 15.82
N LEU A 321 11.24 1.25 15.36
CA LEU A 321 10.32 0.29 15.98
C LEU A 321 10.78 -1.15 15.76
N ALA A 322 11.35 -1.49 14.60
CA ALA A 322 11.91 -2.81 14.37
C ALA A 322 13.01 -3.17 15.40
N ASP A 323 13.83 -2.18 15.77
CA ASP A 323 14.91 -2.38 16.74
C ASP A 323 14.44 -2.36 18.20
N SER A 324 13.58 -1.40 18.57
CA SER A 324 13.20 -1.17 19.97
C SER A 324 11.91 -1.84 20.43
N GLN A 325 10.92 -1.95 19.54
CA GLN A 325 9.56 -2.43 19.85
C GLN A 325 9.00 -3.27 18.70
N PRO A 326 9.62 -4.41 18.36
CA PRO A 326 9.24 -5.22 17.19
C PRO A 326 7.80 -5.73 17.26
N GLY A 327 7.28 -5.99 18.47
CA GLY A 327 5.89 -6.38 18.69
C GLY A 327 4.89 -5.31 18.27
N LEU A 328 5.18 -4.04 18.56
CA LEU A 328 4.33 -2.91 18.14
C LEU A 328 4.34 -2.75 16.63
N LEU A 329 5.51 -2.87 15.98
CA LEU A 329 5.61 -2.81 14.51
C LEU A 329 4.77 -3.90 13.86
N VAL A 330 4.91 -5.15 14.31
CA VAL A 330 4.13 -6.28 13.80
C VAL A 330 2.63 -6.05 13.99
N ALA A 331 2.20 -5.65 15.19
CA ALA A 331 0.81 -5.36 15.49
C ALA A 331 0.24 -4.23 14.61
N ALA A 332 1.01 -3.16 14.40
CA ALA A 332 0.63 -2.05 13.53
C ALA A 332 0.49 -2.49 12.07
N MET A 333 1.44 -3.28 11.55
CA MET A 333 1.38 -3.80 10.18
C MET A 333 0.16 -4.72 9.96
N VAL A 334 -0.15 -5.58 10.94
CA VAL A 334 -1.36 -6.42 10.90
C VAL A 334 -2.61 -5.56 10.85
N ALA A 335 -2.69 -4.55 11.72
CA ALA A 335 -3.84 -3.66 11.77
C ALA A 335 -4.00 -2.83 10.49
N LEU A 336 -2.91 -2.36 9.90
CA LEU A 336 -2.92 -1.67 8.61
C LEU A 336 -3.46 -2.58 7.49
N HIS A 337 -3.09 -3.86 7.48
CA HIS A 337 -3.61 -4.83 6.52
C HIS A 337 -5.12 -5.07 6.70
N GLU A 338 -5.56 -5.39 7.91
CA GLU A 338 -6.98 -5.65 8.22
C GLU A 338 -7.87 -4.42 7.94
N ASN A 339 -7.31 -3.21 7.95
CA ASN A 339 -8.00 -1.96 7.60
C ASN A 339 -7.81 -1.52 6.14
N ASN A 340 -7.33 -2.40 5.25
CA ASN A 340 -7.11 -2.16 3.82
C ASN A 340 -6.18 -0.97 3.52
N LYS A 341 -5.25 -0.65 4.44
CA LYS A 341 -4.25 0.41 4.22
C LYS A 341 -3.02 -0.12 3.47
N VAL A 342 -2.70 -1.42 3.63
CA VAL A 342 -1.52 -2.06 3.05
C VAL A 342 -1.86 -3.49 2.64
N GLN A 343 -1.50 -3.90 1.42
CA GLN A 343 -1.67 -5.30 0.99
C GLN A 343 -0.56 -6.21 1.55
N LEU A 344 -0.72 -7.52 1.43
CA LEU A 344 0.22 -8.48 2.03
C LEU A 344 1.62 -8.37 1.41
N GLU A 345 1.71 -8.29 0.08
CA GLU A 345 2.98 -8.25 -0.65
C GLU A 345 3.76 -6.95 -0.44
N PRO A 346 3.14 -5.75 -0.43
CA PRO A 346 3.82 -4.54 0.02
C PRO A 346 4.29 -4.63 1.48
N ALA A 347 3.53 -5.26 2.39
CA ALA A 347 3.97 -5.44 3.77
C ALA A 347 5.22 -6.34 3.86
N ASP A 348 5.27 -7.42 3.09
CA ASP A 348 6.48 -8.25 2.98
C ASP A 348 7.70 -7.44 2.51
N HIS A 349 7.46 -6.56 1.54
CA HIS A 349 8.53 -5.73 1.01
C HIS A 349 9.10 -4.77 2.05
N VAL A 350 8.24 -4.21 2.93
CA VAL A 350 8.67 -3.36 4.03
C VAL A 350 9.60 -4.11 4.98
N PHE A 351 9.25 -5.32 5.41
CA PHE A 351 10.13 -6.13 6.27
C PHE A 351 11.45 -6.49 5.59
N LYS A 352 11.44 -6.65 4.26
CA LYS A 352 12.65 -6.82 3.45
C LYS A 352 13.54 -5.58 3.46
N GLU A 353 12.98 -4.39 3.24
CA GLU A 353 13.76 -3.14 3.27
C GLU A 353 14.33 -2.84 4.66
N LEU A 354 13.62 -3.23 5.73
CA LEU A 354 14.12 -3.16 7.10
C LEU A 354 15.22 -4.19 7.41
N GLY A 355 15.48 -5.15 6.52
CA GLY A 355 16.48 -6.21 6.74
C GLY A 355 16.02 -7.29 7.73
N CYS A 356 14.71 -7.43 7.96
CA CYS A 356 14.14 -8.34 8.97
C CYS A 356 13.44 -9.57 8.38
N GLU A 357 13.75 -9.96 7.13
CA GLU A 357 13.11 -11.05 6.38
C GLU A 357 13.05 -12.38 7.14
N SER A 358 14.10 -12.70 7.91
CA SER A 358 14.23 -14.01 8.55
C SER A 358 13.54 -14.13 9.91
N SER A 359 13.11 -13.03 10.53
CA SER A 359 12.56 -13.03 11.89
C SER A 359 11.22 -12.30 11.98
N LEU A 360 11.21 -10.95 11.94
CA LEU A 360 9.99 -10.17 12.11
C LEU A 360 8.97 -10.44 11.01
N GLN A 361 9.41 -10.72 9.78
CA GLN A 361 8.47 -11.06 8.70
C GLN A 361 7.68 -12.34 9.03
N VAL A 362 8.33 -13.32 9.67
CA VAL A 362 7.66 -14.54 10.11
C VAL A 362 6.74 -14.26 11.28
N ASP A 363 7.16 -13.44 12.25
CA ASP A 363 6.29 -13.02 13.35
C ASP A 363 5.07 -12.25 12.83
N PHE A 364 5.23 -11.45 11.75
CA PHE A 364 4.14 -10.79 11.04
C PHE A 364 3.20 -11.80 10.38
N TRP A 365 3.70 -12.81 9.68
CA TRP A 365 2.85 -13.87 9.11
C TRP A 365 2.11 -14.68 10.17
N GLU A 366 2.77 -15.01 11.29
CA GLU A 366 2.16 -15.67 12.44
C GLU A 366 1.01 -14.79 13.00
N ALA A 367 1.26 -13.50 13.17
CA ALA A 367 0.27 -12.53 13.65
C ALA A 367 -0.89 -12.31 12.67
N MET A 368 -0.60 -12.21 11.38
CA MET A 368 -1.60 -12.14 10.32
C MET A 368 -2.47 -13.39 10.26
N LEU A 369 -1.88 -14.58 10.41
CA LEU A 369 -2.63 -15.84 10.42
C LEU A 369 -3.59 -15.91 11.63
N MET A 370 -3.24 -15.30 12.76
CA MET A 370 -4.13 -15.18 13.92
C MET A 370 -5.28 -14.20 13.71
N ALA A 371 -5.04 -13.10 12.99
CA ALA A 371 -6.00 -12.01 12.84
C ALA A 371 -6.92 -12.17 11.63
N SER A 372 -6.41 -12.74 10.53
CA SER A 372 -7.10 -12.74 9.25
C SER A 372 -8.34 -13.63 9.26
N SER A 373 -9.39 -13.16 8.59
CA SER A 373 -10.62 -13.91 8.34
C SER A 373 -10.76 -14.38 6.88
N GLN A 374 -9.77 -14.07 6.03
CA GLN A 374 -9.83 -14.35 4.61
C GLN A 374 -9.16 -15.69 4.27
N ASP A 375 -9.94 -16.67 3.82
CA ASP A 375 -9.45 -18.02 3.51
C ASP A 375 -8.26 -18.04 2.53
N ALA A 376 -8.26 -17.17 1.52
CA ALA A 376 -7.17 -17.07 0.54
C ALA A 376 -5.84 -16.67 1.20
N VAL A 377 -5.87 -15.62 2.02
CA VAL A 377 -4.72 -15.13 2.78
C VAL A 377 -4.25 -16.18 3.78
N ILE A 378 -5.18 -16.84 4.48
CA ILE A 378 -4.88 -17.92 5.43
C ILE A 378 -4.12 -19.05 4.71
N GLN A 379 -4.61 -19.56 3.59
CA GLN A 379 -3.95 -20.67 2.88
C GLN A 379 -2.56 -20.28 2.36
N GLU A 380 -2.41 -19.05 1.88
CA GLU A 380 -1.11 -18.53 1.46
C GLU A 380 -0.13 -18.42 2.63
N LEU A 381 -0.55 -17.86 3.77
CA LEU A 381 0.28 -17.75 4.98
C LEU A 381 0.67 -19.12 5.53
N LEU A 382 -0.26 -20.08 5.56
CA LEU A 382 0.02 -21.46 6.00
C LEU A 382 1.14 -22.10 5.17
N PHE A 383 1.12 -21.89 3.84
CA PHE A 383 2.17 -22.40 2.96
C PHE A 383 3.51 -21.70 3.19
N ARG A 384 3.52 -20.36 3.29
CA ARG A 384 4.73 -19.56 3.54
C ARG A 384 5.39 -19.91 4.87
N LEU A 385 4.59 -20.04 5.94
CA LEU A 385 5.07 -20.43 7.27
C LEU A 385 5.64 -21.85 7.26
N ALA A 386 4.95 -22.81 6.62
CA ALA A 386 5.47 -24.18 6.49
C ALA A 386 6.81 -24.20 5.75
N SER A 387 6.94 -23.46 4.64
CA SER A 387 8.19 -23.34 3.89
C SER A 387 9.31 -22.79 4.77
N VAL A 388 9.09 -21.67 5.46
CA VAL A 388 10.16 -21.04 6.25
C VAL A 388 10.53 -21.86 7.48
N TYR A 389 9.60 -22.55 8.13
CA TYR A 389 9.97 -23.49 9.20
C TYR A 389 10.80 -24.67 8.67
N ILE A 390 10.47 -25.21 7.49
CA ILE A 390 11.27 -26.25 6.83
C ILE A 390 12.66 -25.73 6.46
N ASP A 391 12.75 -24.52 5.92
CA ASP A 391 14.02 -23.88 5.59
C ASP A 391 14.88 -23.69 6.86
N ARG A 392 14.29 -23.26 7.98
CA ARG A 392 15.00 -23.14 9.27
C ARG A 392 15.47 -24.49 9.85
N LEU A 393 14.78 -25.59 9.53
CA LEU A 393 15.19 -26.92 9.97
C LEU A 393 16.30 -27.52 9.10
N THR A 394 16.38 -27.12 7.83
CA THR A 394 17.31 -27.65 6.83
C THR A 394 18.56 -26.78 6.62
N ALA A 395 18.42 -25.47 6.74
CA ALA A 395 19.54 -24.54 6.86
C ALA A 395 20.26 -24.82 8.19
N GLY A 396 21.60 -24.95 8.14
CA GLY A 396 22.41 -25.05 9.35
C GLY A 396 22.23 -23.83 10.27
N GLU A 397 22.86 -23.84 11.44
CA GLU A 397 22.75 -22.81 12.48
C GLU A 397 23.22 -21.41 12.00
N SER A 398 22.42 -20.73 11.18
CA SER A 398 22.53 -19.30 10.96
C SER A 398 21.73 -18.63 12.08
N PRO A 399 22.38 -17.92 13.01
CA PRO A 399 21.67 -17.28 14.11
C PRO A 399 20.71 -16.24 13.55
N THR A 400 19.41 -16.39 13.83
CA THR A 400 18.45 -15.32 13.60
C THR A 400 18.79 -14.16 14.52
N GLN A 401 18.91 -12.94 13.98
CA GLN A 401 19.28 -11.76 14.76
C GLN A 401 18.24 -11.40 15.85
N HIS A 402 16.97 -11.74 15.61
CA HIS A 402 15.88 -11.51 16.56
C HIS A 402 15.29 -12.82 17.09
N LYS A 403 14.91 -12.79 18.37
CA LYS A 403 14.10 -13.82 19.02
C LYS A 403 12.67 -13.68 18.53
N SER A 404 12.00 -14.80 18.23
CA SER A 404 10.59 -14.79 17.83
C SER A 404 9.71 -14.19 18.91
N LEU A 405 8.66 -13.47 18.49
CA LEU A 405 7.74 -12.79 19.40
C LEU A 405 6.82 -13.77 20.14
N LYS A 406 6.48 -14.90 19.51
CA LYS A 406 5.62 -15.93 20.10
C LYS A 406 6.26 -17.30 20.01
N SER A 407 6.20 -18.05 21.10
CA SER A 407 6.62 -19.45 21.12
C SER A 407 5.58 -20.35 20.44
N ALA A 408 5.94 -21.60 20.16
CA ALA A 408 4.99 -22.60 19.66
C ALA A 408 3.78 -22.78 20.60
N ASP A 409 4.00 -22.73 21.92
CA ASP A 409 2.94 -22.89 22.91
C ASP A 409 1.98 -21.69 22.91
N ASP A 410 2.51 -20.48 22.75
CA ASP A 410 1.70 -19.27 22.60
C ASP A 410 0.80 -19.37 21.36
N LEU A 411 1.34 -19.82 20.22
CA LEU A 411 0.59 -20.00 18.98
C LEU A 411 -0.50 -21.06 19.11
N ILE A 412 -0.21 -22.20 19.77
CA ILE A 412 -1.21 -23.24 20.06
C ILE A 412 -2.36 -22.68 20.90
N SER A 413 -2.05 -21.82 21.87
CA SER A 413 -3.07 -21.24 22.77
C SER A 413 -3.89 -20.12 22.12
N CYS A 414 -3.30 -19.36 21.20
CA CYS A 414 -3.91 -18.15 20.64
C CYS A 414 -4.48 -18.31 19.22
N CYS A 415 -4.12 -19.36 18.48
CA CYS A 415 -4.48 -19.51 17.07
C CYS A 415 -5.14 -20.86 16.80
N SER A 416 -6.36 -20.84 16.25
CA SER A 416 -7.11 -22.06 15.88
C SER A 416 -6.46 -22.88 14.76
N HIS A 417 -5.54 -22.28 14.01
CA HIS A 417 -4.80 -22.93 12.93
C HIS A 417 -3.61 -23.76 13.43
N TYR A 418 -3.21 -23.59 14.68
CA TYR A 418 -2.13 -24.35 15.34
C TYR A 418 -2.76 -25.41 16.27
N GLY A 419 -2.36 -26.66 16.11
CA GLY A 419 -2.89 -27.79 16.87
C GLY A 419 -1.98 -28.20 18.02
N ALA A 420 -2.58 -28.72 19.11
CA ALA A 420 -1.81 -29.30 20.19
C ALA A 420 -0.91 -30.46 19.70
N LEU A 421 0.31 -30.51 20.20
CA LEU A 421 1.25 -31.57 19.85
C LEU A 421 0.81 -32.91 20.45
N TYR A 422 0.89 -33.96 19.64
CA TYR A 422 0.56 -35.29 20.11
C TYR A 422 1.64 -35.84 21.05
N PRO A 423 1.27 -36.57 22.13
CA PRO A 423 2.24 -37.05 23.13
C PRO A 423 3.40 -37.88 22.57
N TRP A 424 3.17 -38.63 21.48
CA TRP A 424 4.19 -39.45 20.84
C TRP A 424 5.27 -38.63 20.10
N LEU A 425 4.99 -37.38 19.71
CA LEU A 425 5.98 -36.51 19.06
C LEU A 425 7.11 -36.11 20.02
N THR A 426 6.77 -35.90 21.30
CA THR A 426 7.75 -35.58 22.36
C THR A 426 8.70 -36.74 22.63
N ILE A 427 8.24 -37.98 22.44
CA ILE A 427 9.08 -39.19 22.58
C ILE A 427 10.06 -39.31 21.40
N LEU A 428 9.60 -38.98 20.18
CA LEU A 428 10.46 -39.01 18.99
C LEU A 428 11.56 -37.95 19.02
N ASN A 429 11.27 -36.78 19.59
CA ASN A 429 12.16 -35.63 19.58
C ASN A 429 12.42 -35.12 21.01
N PRO A 430 13.34 -35.75 21.77
CA PRO A 430 13.67 -35.30 23.11
C PRO A 430 14.39 -33.94 23.08
N ALA A 431 14.05 -33.05 24.02
CA ALA A 431 14.50 -31.65 24.06
C ALA A 431 16.04 -31.44 24.15
N HIS A 432 16.81 -32.48 24.46
CA HIS A 432 18.27 -32.41 24.56
C HIS A 432 19.00 -32.66 23.23
N ALA A 433 18.28 -32.98 22.15
CA ALA A 433 18.88 -33.42 20.89
C ALA A 433 19.26 -32.28 19.93
N SER A 434 18.79 -31.05 20.15
CA SER A 434 18.95 -29.93 19.22
C SER A 434 19.09 -28.58 19.91
N SER A 435 19.50 -27.56 19.15
CA SER A 435 19.46 -26.17 19.62
C SER A 435 18.02 -25.71 19.88
N TYR A 436 17.86 -24.69 20.73
CA TYR A 436 16.55 -24.12 21.07
C TYR A 436 15.80 -23.62 19.83
N GLN A 437 16.50 -22.94 18.91
CA GLN A 437 15.91 -22.41 17.67
C GLN A 437 15.42 -23.53 16.75
N HIS A 438 16.18 -24.62 16.64
CA HIS A 438 15.77 -25.79 15.86
C HIS A 438 14.53 -26.46 16.47
N GLN A 439 14.51 -26.61 17.80
CA GLN A 439 13.37 -27.19 18.51
C GLN A 439 12.12 -26.32 18.38
N GLU A 440 12.26 -25.00 18.46
CA GLU A 440 11.16 -24.05 18.29
C GLU A 440 10.56 -24.13 16.88
N ALA A 441 11.40 -24.11 15.84
CA ALA A 441 10.94 -24.27 14.46
C ALA A 441 10.22 -25.62 14.23
N LEU A 442 10.75 -26.70 14.82
CA LEU A 442 10.14 -28.02 14.75
C LEU A 442 8.76 -28.05 15.43
N HIS A 443 8.65 -27.51 16.64
CA HIS A 443 7.39 -27.47 17.37
C HIS A 443 6.35 -26.61 16.66
N LYS A 444 6.75 -25.45 16.12
CA LYS A 444 5.87 -24.58 15.32
C LYS A 444 5.36 -25.32 14.08
N LEU A 445 6.22 -26.01 13.34
CA LEU A 445 5.83 -26.79 12.17
C LEU A 445 4.93 -27.99 12.52
N GLN A 446 5.28 -28.76 13.56
CA GLN A 446 4.46 -29.88 14.02
C GLN A 446 3.07 -29.41 14.47
N SER A 447 3.00 -28.30 15.19
CA SER A 447 1.74 -27.70 15.61
C SER A 447 0.90 -27.23 14.43
N LEU A 448 1.52 -26.57 13.45
CA LEU A 448 0.87 -26.17 12.20
C LEU A 448 0.31 -27.38 11.43
N LEU A 449 1.06 -28.48 11.40
CA LEU A 449 0.64 -29.75 10.79
C LEU A 449 -0.40 -30.51 11.64
N CYS A 450 -0.46 -30.31 12.95
CA CYS A 450 -1.54 -30.82 13.80
C CYS A 450 -2.83 -29.99 13.64
N GLY A 451 -2.71 -28.77 13.11
CA GLY A 451 -3.83 -27.86 12.89
C GLY A 451 -4.85 -28.36 11.85
N PRO A 452 -6.12 -27.92 11.95
CA PRO A 452 -7.18 -28.36 11.05
C PRO A 452 -7.09 -27.74 9.65
N SER A 453 -6.49 -26.55 9.53
CA SER A 453 -6.61 -25.69 8.34
C SER A 453 -5.59 -25.96 7.24
N LEU A 454 -4.47 -26.62 7.57
CA LEU A 454 -3.43 -26.94 6.60
C LEU A 454 -3.67 -28.32 5.97
N SER A 455 -3.87 -28.31 4.65
CA SER A 455 -3.98 -29.54 3.85
C SER A 455 -2.59 -30.12 3.56
N ILE A 456 -2.42 -31.40 3.90
CA ILE A 456 -1.16 -32.15 3.71
C ILE A 456 -0.90 -32.43 2.23
N GLY A 457 -1.92 -32.31 1.37
CA GLY A 457 -1.71 -32.35 -0.07
C GLY A 457 -0.81 -31.19 -0.53
N ASN A 458 -1.03 -29.99 0.03
CA ASN A 458 -0.35 -28.77 -0.39
C ASN A 458 1.10 -28.69 0.10
N VAL A 459 1.40 -29.32 1.24
CA VAL A 459 2.75 -29.31 1.86
C VAL A 459 3.58 -30.54 1.46
N ALA A 460 2.98 -31.50 0.74
CA ALA A 460 3.67 -32.71 0.29
C ALA A 460 5.00 -32.42 -0.44
N PRO A 461 5.06 -31.48 -1.40
CA PRO A 461 6.30 -31.21 -2.13
C PRO A 461 7.40 -30.63 -1.24
N LEU A 462 7.02 -29.84 -0.23
CA LEU A 462 7.96 -29.28 0.73
C LEU A 462 8.54 -30.38 1.64
N LEU A 463 7.71 -31.34 2.05
CA LEU A 463 8.14 -32.44 2.91
C LEU A 463 9.02 -33.47 2.19
N GLU A 464 8.84 -33.66 0.88
CA GLU A 464 9.71 -34.54 0.08
C GLU A 464 11.18 -34.11 0.10
N SER A 465 11.46 -32.84 0.36
CA SER A 465 12.83 -32.32 0.52
C SER A 465 13.48 -32.75 1.84
N LEU A 466 12.70 -33.19 2.83
CA LEU A 466 13.19 -33.53 4.16
C LEU A 466 13.69 -34.97 4.23
N SER A 467 14.89 -35.17 4.79
CA SER A 467 15.43 -36.50 5.05
C SER A 467 14.61 -37.25 6.10
N GLU A 468 14.24 -38.51 5.81
CA GLU A 468 13.65 -39.43 6.78
C GLU A 468 14.71 -40.02 7.74
N GLU A 469 16.00 -39.75 7.55
CA GLU A 469 17.09 -40.32 8.38
C GLU A 469 17.14 -39.67 9.77
N THR A 470 16.84 -38.37 9.87
CA THR A 470 16.78 -37.67 11.15
C THR A 470 15.51 -38.05 11.91
N LEU A 471 15.55 -38.00 13.25
CA LEU A 471 14.36 -38.30 14.07
C LEU A 471 13.27 -37.21 13.89
N TRP A 472 13.67 -35.95 13.75
CA TRP A 472 12.73 -34.86 13.51
C TRP A 472 12.09 -34.95 12.12
N GLY A 473 12.86 -35.27 11.08
CA GLY A 473 12.33 -35.46 9.72
C GLY A 473 11.37 -36.64 9.68
N PHE A 474 11.75 -37.75 10.33
CA PHE A 474 10.87 -38.90 10.53
C PHE A 474 9.56 -38.53 11.23
N SER A 475 9.61 -37.70 12.29
CA SER A 475 8.42 -37.30 13.02
C SER A 475 7.42 -36.50 12.16
N LEU A 476 7.91 -35.63 11.27
CA LEU A 476 7.09 -34.86 10.33
C LEU A 476 6.45 -35.76 9.27
N HIS A 477 7.24 -36.65 8.67
CA HIS A 477 6.74 -37.64 7.70
C HIS A 477 5.70 -38.58 8.30
N LEU A 478 5.93 -39.04 9.52
CA LEU A 478 4.99 -39.89 10.25
C LEU A 478 3.68 -39.15 10.57
N LEU A 479 3.76 -37.89 11.00
CA LEU A 479 2.59 -37.04 11.27
C LEU A 479 1.74 -36.87 10.01
N CYS A 480 2.36 -36.58 8.88
CA CYS A 480 1.69 -36.41 7.60
C CYS A 480 1.08 -37.72 7.08
N ALA A 481 1.78 -38.85 7.17
CA ALA A 481 1.25 -40.15 6.80
C ALA A 481 0.03 -40.53 7.65
N THR A 482 0.10 -40.25 8.96
CA THR A 482 -0.98 -40.54 9.92
C THR A 482 -2.22 -39.72 9.62
N ARG A 483 -2.09 -38.41 9.40
CA ARG A 483 -3.23 -37.56 9.02
C ARG A 483 -3.80 -37.88 7.63
N ARG A 484 -3.02 -38.50 6.72
CA ARG A 484 -3.52 -39.09 5.45
C ARG A 484 -4.25 -40.43 5.65
N GLY A 485 -4.38 -40.91 6.87
CA GLY A 485 -5.03 -42.19 7.20
C GLY A 485 -4.16 -43.42 6.97
N GLN A 486 -2.85 -43.28 6.78
CA GLN A 486 -1.93 -44.38 6.49
C GLN A 486 -1.44 -45.09 7.77
N TYR A 487 -2.34 -45.35 8.72
CA TYR A 487 -2.02 -45.88 10.05
C TYR A 487 -1.19 -47.17 10.03
N GLY A 488 -1.47 -48.09 9.11
CA GLY A 488 -0.73 -49.36 9.00
C GLY A 488 0.74 -49.17 8.64
N ARG A 489 1.03 -48.27 7.69
CA ARG A 489 2.42 -47.90 7.33
C ARG A 489 3.10 -47.11 8.45
N SER A 490 2.36 -46.23 9.13
CA SER A 490 2.87 -45.50 10.29
C SER A 490 3.31 -46.45 11.41
N ILE A 491 2.53 -47.51 11.70
CA ILE A 491 2.87 -48.53 12.71
C ILE A 491 4.18 -49.25 12.35
N GLU A 492 4.31 -49.75 11.12
CA GLU A 492 5.51 -50.45 10.65
C GLU A 492 6.75 -49.56 10.79
N ARG A 493 6.67 -48.35 10.23
CA ARG A 493 7.76 -47.37 10.26
C ARG A 493 8.15 -46.97 11.68
N LEU A 494 7.19 -46.82 12.59
CA LEU A 494 7.46 -46.47 13.99
C LEU A 494 8.14 -47.62 14.73
N LEU A 495 7.72 -48.86 14.49
CA LEU A 495 8.37 -50.04 15.05
C LEU A 495 9.79 -50.26 14.49
N ASP A 496 10.06 -49.85 13.24
CA ASP A 496 11.40 -49.93 12.64
C ASP A 496 12.39 -48.93 13.25
N ARG A 497 11.95 -47.68 13.48
CA ARG A 497 12.86 -46.59 13.86
C ARG A 497 12.82 -46.20 15.32
N CYS A 498 11.64 -46.17 15.95
CA CYS A 498 11.47 -45.74 17.33
C CYS A 498 10.33 -46.51 18.02
N PRO A 499 10.56 -47.79 18.37
CA PRO A 499 9.54 -48.62 19.00
C PRO A 499 9.11 -48.09 20.38
N GLN A 500 9.89 -47.20 21.02
CA GLN A 500 9.51 -46.59 22.30
C GLN A 500 8.25 -45.72 22.21
N ALA A 501 7.98 -45.13 21.04
CA ALA A 501 6.84 -44.24 20.85
C ALA A 501 5.55 -44.97 20.43
N ILE A 502 5.60 -46.28 20.15
CA ILE A 502 4.47 -47.01 19.53
C ILE A 502 3.21 -47.02 20.39
N ILE A 503 3.34 -47.20 21.71
CA ILE A 503 2.16 -47.23 22.59
C ILE A 503 1.56 -45.84 22.75
N ALA A 504 2.38 -44.80 22.93
CA ALA A 504 1.90 -43.43 22.96
C ALA A 504 1.19 -43.05 21.64
N TYR A 505 1.71 -43.52 20.50
CA TYR A 505 1.08 -43.33 19.20
C TYR A 505 -0.27 -44.07 19.12
N ALA A 506 -0.29 -45.36 19.50
CA ALA A 506 -1.49 -46.19 19.45
C ALA A 506 -2.60 -45.67 20.36
N ASN A 507 -2.26 -45.29 21.59
CA ASN A 507 -3.19 -44.71 22.55
C ASN A 507 -3.81 -43.39 22.09
N HIS A 508 -3.13 -42.63 21.23
CA HIS A 508 -3.66 -41.38 20.73
C HIS A 508 -4.39 -41.53 19.38
N GLN A 509 -3.82 -42.29 18.45
CA GLN A 509 -4.24 -42.31 17.04
C GLN A 509 -5.14 -43.50 16.68
N LEU A 510 -5.07 -44.60 17.44
CA LEU A 510 -5.82 -45.83 17.17
C LEU A 510 -7.04 -45.97 18.08
N GLN A 511 -7.66 -44.85 18.44
CA GLN A 511 -8.88 -44.83 19.26
C GLN A 511 -10.14 -44.85 18.38
N ASP A 512 -11.30 -45.02 19.00
CA ASP A 512 -12.63 -44.97 18.37
C ASP A 512 -12.73 -45.84 17.10
N LYS A 513 -12.94 -45.19 15.94
CA LYS A 513 -13.07 -45.81 14.61
C LYS A 513 -11.81 -46.58 14.16
N HIS A 514 -10.68 -46.41 14.84
CA HIS A 514 -9.41 -47.06 14.53
C HIS A 514 -9.00 -48.11 15.55
N MET A 515 -9.86 -48.40 16.55
CA MET A 515 -9.57 -49.36 17.61
C MET A 515 -9.18 -50.74 17.06
N ALA A 516 -9.82 -51.19 15.98
CA ALA A 516 -9.53 -52.47 15.35
C ALA A 516 -8.06 -52.64 14.92
N LEU A 517 -7.35 -51.54 14.63
CA LEU A 517 -5.95 -51.59 14.23
C LEU A 517 -5.00 -52.07 15.36
N TRP A 518 -5.43 -52.00 16.62
CA TRP A 518 -4.69 -52.59 17.74
C TRP A 518 -4.46 -54.09 17.56
N TRP A 519 -5.52 -54.83 17.20
CA TRP A 519 -5.43 -56.28 17.03
C TRP A 519 -5.28 -56.74 15.58
N GLN A 520 -5.73 -55.96 14.60
CA GLN A 520 -5.59 -56.31 13.18
C GLN A 520 -4.19 -56.00 12.63
N LYS A 521 -3.47 -55.03 13.22
CA LYS A 521 -2.17 -54.59 12.70
C LYS A 521 -1.07 -54.56 13.74
N LEU A 522 -1.27 -53.84 14.85
CA LEU A 522 -0.20 -53.62 15.85
C LEU A 522 0.21 -54.92 16.55
N LEU A 523 -0.76 -55.70 17.05
CA LEU A 523 -0.50 -56.96 17.75
C LEU A 523 0.23 -57.99 16.87
N PRO A 524 -0.21 -58.31 15.64
CA PRO A 524 0.52 -59.21 14.74
C PRO A 524 1.96 -58.77 14.47
N GLU A 525 2.17 -57.46 14.27
CA GLU A 525 3.50 -56.89 13.97
C GLU A 525 4.44 -57.00 15.19
N LEU A 526 3.95 -56.70 16.40
CA LEU A 526 4.70 -56.86 17.64
C LEU A 526 5.04 -58.32 17.92
N CYS A 527 4.10 -59.25 17.72
CA CYS A 527 4.34 -60.69 17.85
C CYS A 527 5.44 -61.17 16.89
N SER A 528 5.36 -60.75 15.63
CA SER A 528 6.36 -61.10 14.61
C SER A 528 7.76 -60.59 14.99
N ARG A 529 7.89 -59.31 15.37
CA ARG A 529 9.18 -58.68 15.68
C ARG A 529 9.76 -59.14 17.01
N THR A 530 8.94 -59.37 18.03
CA THR A 530 9.41 -59.87 19.34
C THR A 530 9.95 -61.30 19.22
N ARG A 531 9.34 -62.13 18.35
CA ARG A 531 9.90 -63.46 18.02
C ARG A 531 11.23 -63.38 17.28
N ALA A 532 11.37 -62.43 16.36
CA ALA A 532 12.61 -62.23 15.60
C ALA A 532 13.75 -61.60 16.45
N ALA A 533 13.40 -60.81 17.47
CA ALA A 533 14.34 -60.09 18.32
C ALA A 533 13.99 -60.29 19.81
N ALA A 534 14.24 -61.51 20.31
CA ALA A 534 13.83 -61.95 21.65
C ALA A 534 14.36 -61.10 22.82
N ASP A 535 15.48 -60.37 22.63
CA ASP A 535 16.12 -59.56 23.68
C ASP A 535 15.67 -58.08 23.68
N ASN A 536 14.71 -57.68 22.83
CA ASN A 536 14.26 -56.30 22.79
C ASN A 536 13.18 -56.01 23.85
N GLY A 537 13.62 -55.60 25.04
CA GLY A 537 12.75 -55.27 26.18
C GLY A 537 11.70 -54.19 25.87
N VAL A 538 11.94 -53.30 24.90
CA VAL A 538 10.97 -52.27 24.47
C VAL A 538 9.81 -52.91 23.71
N LEU A 539 10.09 -53.80 22.75
CA LEU A 539 9.06 -54.50 21.99
C LEU A 539 8.24 -55.44 22.88
N LEU A 540 8.89 -56.12 23.81
CA LEU A 540 8.20 -56.97 24.79
C LEU A 540 7.29 -56.15 25.72
N GLY A 541 7.74 -54.95 26.14
CA GLY A 541 6.92 -54.01 26.90
C GLY A 541 5.70 -53.55 26.12
N ALA A 542 5.90 -53.12 24.87
CA ALA A 542 4.82 -52.70 23.98
C ALA A 542 3.82 -53.84 23.70
N LEU A 543 4.29 -55.09 23.54
CA LEU A 543 3.41 -56.25 23.36
C LEU A 543 2.52 -56.46 24.59
N LYS A 544 3.08 -56.37 25.81
CA LYS A 544 2.29 -56.49 27.04
C LYS A 544 1.22 -55.41 27.14
N GLU A 545 1.59 -54.16 26.89
CA GLU A 545 0.65 -53.03 26.94
C GLU A 545 -0.44 -53.17 25.88
N THR A 546 -0.09 -53.61 24.67
CA THR A 546 -1.05 -53.93 23.60
C THR A 546 -2.04 -55.02 24.03
N LEU A 547 -1.57 -56.09 24.66
CA LEU A 547 -2.43 -57.17 25.16
C LEU A 547 -3.37 -56.71 26.28
N VAL A 548 -2.96 -55.75 27.11
CA VAL A 548 -3.84 -55.13 28.11
C VAL A 548 -4.99 -54.39 27.42
N VAL A 549 -4.70 -53.58 26.38
CA VAL A 549 -5.75 -52.89 25.62
C VAL A 549 -6.66 -53.87 24.90
N VAL A 550 -6.12 -54.89 24.23
CA VAL A 550 -6.92 -55.92 23.55
C VAL A 550 -7.83 -56.65 24.54
N ALA A 551 -7.34 -57.01 25.73
CA ALA A 551 -8.17 -57.63 26.77
C ALA A 551 -9.30 -56.72 27.26
N MET A 552 -9.07 -55.41 27.27
CA MET A 552 -10.02 -54.38 27.68
C MET A 552 -10.96 -53.91 26.56
N GLU A 553 -10.69 -54.17 25.29
CA GLU A 553 -11.55 -53.65 24.21
C GLU A 553 -12.23 -54.75 23.38
N THR A 554 -11.85 -56.02 23.57
CA THR A 554 -12.45 -57.16 22.87
C THR A 554 -13.28 -58.05 23.80
N SER A 555 -14.24 -58.77 23.22
CA SER A 555 -14.95 -59.86 23.91
C SER A 555 -14.06 -61.11 24.00
N PRO A 556 -14.35 -62.05 24.91
CA PRO A 556 -13.57 -63.28 25.01
C PRO A 556 -13.55 -64.11 23.72
N ALA A 557 -14.64 -64.08 22.94
CA ALA A 557 -14.73 -64.77 21.65
C ALA A 557 -13.79 -64.13 20.62
N GLU A 558 -13.81 -62.80 20.49
CA GLU A 558 -12.92 -62.06 19.59
C GLU A 558 -11.45 -62.22 20.01
N PHE A 559 -11.16 -62.21 21.32
CA PHE A 559 -9.78 -62.43 21.81
C PHE A 559 -9.26 -63.82 21.40
N LEU A 560 -10.10 -64.86 21.52
CA LEU A 560 -9.71 -66.23 21.14
C LEU A 560 -9.32 -66.33 19.66
N GLU A 561 -9.96 -65.56 18.78
CA GLU A 561 -9.62 -65.49 17.35
C GLU A 561 -8.27 -64.82 17.07
N LEU A 562 -7.72 -64.08 18.04
CA LEU A 562 -6.43 -63.39 17.94
C LEU A 562 -5.26 -64.23 18.49
N LEU A 563 -5.54 -65.39 19.07
CA LEU A 563 -4.48 -66.25 19.62
C LEU A 563 -3.61 -66.82 18.48
N PRO A 564 -2.30 -66.93 18.70
CA PRO A 564 -1.41 -67.47 17.68
C PRO A 564 -1.55 -69.00 17.57
N ASP A 565 -1.65 -69.50 16.34
CA ASP A 565 -1.76 -70.94 16.02
C ASP A 565 -0.45 -71.73 16.25
N ASP A 566 0.64 -71.04 16.59
CA ASP A 566 2.00 -71.59 16.71
C ASP A 566 2.33 -72.17 18.09
N GLY A 567 1.35 -72.26 19.00
CA GLY A 567 1.51 -72.80 20.35
C GLY A 567 2.07 -71.81 21.38
N SER A 568 2.31 -70.54 21.02
CA SER A 568 2.73 -69.49 21.96
C SER A 568 1.57 -68.87 22.78
N ALA A 569 0.37 -69.45 22.69
CA ALA A 569 -0.84 -69.00 23.38
C ALA A 569 -0.68 -68.88 24.91
N SER A 570 0.25 -69.62 25.52
CA SER A 570 0.54 -69.55 26.96
C SER A 570 0.86 -68.13 27.46
N TYR A 571 1.50 -67.30 26.62
CA TYR A 571 1.81 -65.91 26.93
C TYR A 571 0.56 -65.01 26.99
N PHE A 572 -0.49 -65.38 26.25
CA PHE A 572 -1.73 -64.60 26.12
C PHE A 572 -2.77 -64.98 27.18
N LEU A 573 -2.65 -66.17 27.78
CA LEU A 573 -3.62 -66.71 28.75
C LEU A 573 -3.91 -65.77 29.94
N PRO A 574 -2.93 -65.09 30.57
CA PRO A 574 -3.22 -64.16 31.66
C PRO A 574 -4.15 -63.01 31.23
N HIS A 575 -3.95 -62.50 30.01
CA HIS A 575 -4.74 -61.40 29.44
C HIS A 575 -6.15 -61.87 29.02
N LEU A 576 -6.26 -63.07 28.42
CA LEU A 576 -7.55 -63.69 28.12
C LEU A 576 -8.37 -63.93 29.39
N LEU A 577 -7.73 -64.37 30.48
CA LEU A 577 -8.38 -64.56 31.77
C LEU A 577 -8.90 -63.23 32.34
N THR A 578 -8.13 -62.15 32.25
CA THR A 578 -8.60 -60.79 32.61
C THR A 578 -9.78 -60.35 31.74
N CYS A 579 -9.72 -60.59 30.42
CA CYS A 579 -10.82 -60.31 29.50
C CYS A 579 -12.10 -61.08 29.90
N ALA A 580 -11.98 -62.38 30.17
CA ALA A 580 -13.09 -63.25 30.56
C ALA A 580 -13.72 -62.82 31.89
N GLN A 581 -12.91 -62.55 32.92
CA GLN A 581 -13.36 -62.11 34.24
C GLN A 581 -14.20 -60.83 34.19
N ARG A 582 -13.87 -59.92 33.28
CA ARG A 582 -14.63 -58.68 33.09
C ARG A 582 -16.02 -58.90 32.47
N HIS A 583 -16.18 -59.94 31.66
CA HIS A 583 -17.42 -60.27 30.96
C HIS A 583 -18.27 -61.31 31.70
N LEU A 584 -17.81 -61.82 32.85
CA LEU A 584 -18.65 -62.61 33.73
C LEU A 584 -19.69 -61.68 34.38
N PRO A 585 -21.00 -61.99 34.29
CA PRO A 585 -22.00 -61.28 35.08
C PRO A 585 -21.70 -61.48 36.57
N ALA A 586 -21.80 -60.40 37.35
CA ALA A 586 -21.59 -60.41 38.80
C ALA A 586 -22.56 -61.37 39.52
#